data_AF-A0A524PCH1-F1
#
_entry.id   AF-A0A524PCH1-F1
#
_cell.length_a   1.000
_cell.length_b   1.000
_cell.length_c   1.000
_cell.angle_alpha   90.00
_cell.angle_beta   90.00
_cell.angle_gamma   90.00
#
_symmetry.space_group_name_H-M   'P 1'
#
loop_
_entity.id
_entity.type
_entity.pdbx_description
1 polymer ?
#
loop_
_entity_poly.entity_id
_entity_poly.type
_entity_poly.pdbx_seq_one_letter_code
_entity_poly.pdbx_strand_id
1 'polypeptide(L)'
;MTSPANIQPIVVYLIKRHPLELPESGPIFQWLHFDNNFKGQLKEWIGPHDPELLSFLIDEAPSGEAWTRLIDGLMAGQIESVVTHLAPLSHAQRHQLIGTCAQVGAQLITPSDAGRNREDDF
;
A
#
# COMPACT_ATOMS: atom_id res chain seq x y z
N MET A 1 10.36 10.21 24.17
CA MET A 1 10.35 10.54 22.73
C MET A 1 11.00 9.37 22.01
N THR A 2 10.21 8.40 21.61
CA THR A 2 10.65 7.26 20.80
C THR A 2 10.86 7.77 19.39
N SER A 3 12.09 7.79 18.90
CA SER A 3 12.40 8.10 17.50
C SER A 3 11.49 7.26 16.60
N PRO A 4 10.80 7.83 15.60
CA PRO A 4 10.07 7.03 14.63
C PRO A 4 11.10 6.12 13.97
N ALA A 5 11.00 4.82 14.22
CA ALA A 5 11.90 3.83 13.69
C ALA A 5 11.98 3.97 12.17
N ASN A 6 13.21 4.24 11.67
CA ASN A 6 13.63 4.37 10.28
C ASN A 6 12.58 3.87 9.27
N ILE A 7 11.67 4.75 8.87
CA ILE A 7 10.82 4.50 7.71
C ILE A 7 11.70 4.75 6.49
N GLN A 8 11.76 3.76 5.60
CA GLN A 8 12.52 3.89 4.37
C GLN A 8 11.73 4.69 3.33
N PRO A 9 12.39 5.28 2.32
CA PRO A 9 11.75 6.16 1.33
C PRO A 9 10.65 5.49 0.50
N ILE A 10 10.74 4.17 0.28
CA ILE A 10 9.72 3.40 -0.43
C ILE A 10 8.93 2.59 0.59
N VAL A 11 7.64 2.89 0.71
CA VAL A 11 6.74 2.21 1.63
C VAL A 11 5.69 1.40 0.88
N VAL A 12 5.60 0.11 1.20
CA VAL A 12 4.45 -0.71 0.84
C VAL A 12 3.51 -0.75 2.03
N TYR A 13 2.34 -0.12 1.89
CA TYR A 13 1.31 -0.13 2.92
C TYR A 13 0.24 -1.17 2.60
N LEU A 14 -0.10 -1.96 3.61
CA LEU A 14 -0.89 -3.18 3.48
C LEU A 14 -1.91 -3.30 4.63
N ILE A 15 -3.14 -3.66 4.28
CA ILE A 15 -4.18 -4.09 5.22
C ILE A 15 -4.44 -5.60 5.06
N LYS A 16 -3.99 -6.43 6.02
CA LYS A 16 -3.98 -7.90 5.93
C LYS A 16 -5.34 -8.55 5.69
N ARG A 17 -6.42 -7.97 6.22
CA ARG A 17 -7.78 -8.46 6.00
C ARG A 17 -8.56 -7.42 5.23
N HIS A 18 -8.96 -7.74 4.01
CA HIS A 18 -9.86 -6.85 3.28
C HIS A 18 -11.23 -6.85 3.99
N PRO A 19 -11.88 -5.69 4.20
CA PRO A 19 -13.25 -5.64 4.72
C PRO A 19 -14.31 -6.39 3.89
N LEU A 20 -13.93 -6.89 2.71
CA LEU A 20 -14.78 -7.61 1.74
C LEU A 20 -14.30 -9.05 1.54
N GLU A 21 -13.21 -9.47 2.17
CA GLU A 21 -12.83 -10.88 2.20
C GLU A 21 -13.87 -11.63 3.03
N LEU A 22 -14.67 -12.44 2.34
CA LEU A 22 -15.55 -13.40 2.99
C LEU A 22 -14.71 -14.65 3.30
N PRO A 23 -14.80 -15.20 4.53
CA PRO A 23 -14.04 -16.40 4.93
C PRO A 23 -14.22 -17.61 4.01
N GLU A 24 -15.33 -17.64 3.28
CA GLU A 24 -15.81 -18.80 2.52
C GLU A 24 -15.48 -18.73 1.02
N SER A 25 -15.16 -17.54 0.50
CA SER A 25 -15.09 -17.29 -0.96
C SER A 25 -13.67 -17.34 -1.54
N GLY A 26 -12.65 -17.49 -0.69
CA GLY A 26 -11.27 -17.18 -1.07
C GLY A 26 -11.07 -15.69 -1.38
N PRO A 27 -9.83 -15.25 -1.64
CA PRO A 27 -9.55 -13.84 -1.88
C PRO A 27 -10.14 -13.40 -3.23
N ILE A 28 -11.19 -12.57 -3.19
CA ILE A 28 -11.78 -11.91 -4.37
C ILE A 28 -10.78 -10.91 -4.99
N PHE A 29 -9.83 -10.45 -4.18
CA PHE A 29 -8.80 -9.51 -4.57
C PHE A 29 -7.47 -10.23 -4.56
N GLN A 30 -6.73 -10.21 -5.68
CA GLN A 30 -5.34 -10.62 -5.70
C GLN A 30 -4.55 -9.57 -4.93
N TRP A 31 -4.56 -9.73 -3.61
CA TRP A 31 -3.87 -8.85 -2.72
C TRP A 31 -2.38 -8.98 -3.00
N LEU A 32 -1.64 -8.00 -2.54
CA LEU A 32 -0.20 -8.09 -2.33
C LEU A 32 0.11 -9.13 -1.24
N HIS A 33 -0.28 -10.38 -1.47
CA HIS A 33 0.08 -11.48 -0.61
C HIS A 33 1.59 -11.51 -0.56
N PHE A 34 2.14 -11.58 0.65
CA PHE A 34 3.56 -11.71 0.93
C PHE A 34 4.09 -13.10 0.51
N ASP A 35 3.53 -13.67 -0.56
CA ASP A 35 3.89 -14.97 -1.10
C ASP A 35 4.97 -14.85 -2.17
N ASN A 36 5.40 -16.00 -2.70
CA ASN A 36 6.63 -16.15 -3.47
C ASN A 36 6.75 -15.27 -4.73
N ASN A 37 5.67 -14.62 -5.20
CA ASN A 37 5.71 -13.74 -6.37
C ASN A 37 5.59 -12.24 -6.06
N PHE A 38 5.40 -11.86 -4.81
CA PHE A 38 5.27 -10.46 -4.37
C PHE A 38 6.43 -9.58 -4.85
N LYS A 39 7.67 -10.04 -4.68
CA LYS A 39 8.87 -9.27 -5.04
C LYS A 39 8.97 -9.02 -6.55
N GLY A 40 8.48 -9.97 -7.35
CA GLY A 40 8.41 -9.84 -8.80
C GLY A 40 7.44 -8.73 -9.21
N GLN A 41 6.21 -8.80 -8.69
CA GLN A 41 5.17 -7.80 -8.97
C GLN A 41 5.55 -6.40 -8.46
N LEU A 42 6.14 -6.30 -7.26
CA LEU A 42 6.61 -5.02 -6.75
C LEU A 42 7.63 -4.39 -7.69
N LYS A 43 8.59 -5.16 -8.21
CA LYS A 43 9.57 -4.69 -9.18
C LYS A 43 8.92 -4.23 -10.49
N GLU A 44 7.81 -4.82 -10.92
CA GLU A 44 7.07 -4.34 -12.10
C GLU A 44 6.42 -2.97 -11.86
N TRP A 45 6.02 -2.66 -10.63
CA TRP A 45 5.32 -1.41 -10.31
C TRP A 45 6.24 -0.25 -9.98
N ILE A 46 7.32 -0.52 -9.25
CA ILE A 46 8.25 0.54 -8.79
C ILE A 46 9.59 0.51 -9.53
N GLY A 47 9.80 -0.46 -10.43
CA GLY A 47 11.05 -0.66 -11.14
C GLY A 47 12.14 -1.33 -10.29
N PRO A 48 13.37 -1.42 -10.83
CA PRO A 48 14.55 -1.82 -10.07
C PRO A 48 14.76 -0.86 -8.90
N HIS A 49 14.84 -1.40 -7.70
CA HIS A 49 15.04 -0.64 -6.46
C HIS A 49 16.02 -1.37 -5.55
N ASP A 50 16.63 -0.64 -4.62
CA ASP A 50 17.39 -1.22 -3.53
C ASP A 50 16.41 -1.76 -2.47
N PRO A 51 16.43 -3.07 -2.14
CA PRO A 51 15.59 -3.64 -1.10
C PRO A 51 15.77 -2.99 0.28
N GLU A 52 16.94 -2.38 0.57
CA GLU A 52 17.18 -1.70 1.84
C GLU A 52 16.40 -0.39 1.98
N LEU A 53 15.96 0.19 0.86
CA LEU A 53 15.11 1.39 0.80
C LEU A 53 13.61 1.07 0.88
N LEU A 54 13.27 -0.20 1.08
CA LEU A 54 11.89 -0.66 1.15
C LEU A 54 11.46 -0.91 2.60
N SER A 55 10.30 -0.38 2.97
CA SER A 55 9.64 -0.67 4.24
C SER A 55 8.23 -1.20 4.03
N PHE A 56 7.83 -2.15 4.85
CA PHE A 56 6.47 -2.69 4.89
C PHE A 56 5.75 -2.16 6.11
N LEU A 57 4.62 -1.50 5.89
CA LEU A 57 3.72 -1.04 6.94
C LEU A 57 2.41 -1.83 6.81
N ILE A 58 2.12 -2.65 7.82
CA ILE A 58 1.05 -3.64 7.75
C ILE A 58 0.10 -3.45 8.92
N ASP A 59 -1.17 -3.21 8.62
CA ASP A 59 -2.25 -3.21 9.60
C ASP A 59 -3.15 -4.45 9.44
N GLU A 60 -3.76 -4.92 10.54
CA GLU A 60 -4.78 -5.98 10.48
C GLU A 60 -6.11 -5.47 9.87
N ALA A 61 -6.43 -4.19 10.08
CA ALA A 61 -7.62 -3.51 9.59
C ALA A 61 -7.27 -2.06 9.20
N PRO A 62 -8.07 -1.37 8.36
CA PRO A 62 -7.78 0.02 7.99
C PRO A 62 -7.65 0.94 9.22
N SER A 63 -6.78 1.96 9.15
CA SER A 63 -6.53 2.91 10.25
C SER A 63 -5.89 2.31 11.50
N GLY A 64 -5.02 1.31 11.37
CA GLY A 64 -4.21 0.83 12.49
C GLY A 64 -2.99 1.71 12.76
N GLU A 65 -2.05 1.20 13.54
CA GLU A 65 -0.83 1.93 13.92
C GLU A 65 0.08 2.20 12.70
N ALA A 66 0.09 1.28 11.73
CA ALA A 66 0.90 1.41 10.53
C ALA A 66 0.39 2.55 9.63
N TRP A 67 -0.92 2.80 9.61
CA TRP A 67 -1.51 3.98 8.98
C TRP A 67 -0.99 5.29 9.59
N THR A 68 -0.98 5.41 10.92
CA THR A 68 -0.46 6.62 11.58
C THR A 68 1.00 6.84 11.22
N ARG A 69 1.81 5.78 11.25
CA ARG A 69 3.24 5.83 10.84
C ARG A 69 3.42 6.25 9.39
N LEU A 70 2.55 5.78 8.48
CA LEU A 70 2.56 6.16 7.07
C LEU A 70 2.30 7.67 6.91
N ILE A 71 1.25 8.18 7.55
CA ILE A 71 0.88 9.60 7.45
C ILE A 71 1.96 10.48 8.09
N ASP A 72 2.46 10.11 9.27
CA ASP A 72 3.51 10.87 9.95
C ASP A 72 4.80 10.89 9.13
N GLY A 73 5.20 9.77 8.53
CA GLY A 73 6.37 9.67 7.66
C GLY A 73 6.24 10.51 6.37
N LEU A 74 5.05 10.53 5.77
CA LEU A 74 4.75 11.39 4.62
C LEU A 74 4.85 12.88 5.00
N MET A 75 4.21 13.26 6.11
CA MET A 75 4.21 14.66 6.59
C MET A 75 5.60 15.13 7.02
N ALA A 76 6.46 14.21 7.48
CA ALA A 76 7.86 14.48 7.78
C ALA A 76 8.78 14.49 6.54
N GLY A 77 8.26 14.20 5.33
CA GLY A 77 9.04 14.14 4.09
C GLY A 77 10.02 12.97 4.03
N GLN A 78 9.82 11.92 4.83
CA GLN A 78 10.68 10.74 4.88
C GLN A 78 10.32 9.70 3.81
N ILE A 79 9.11 9.79 3.27
CA ILE A 79 8.57 8.84 2.30
C ILE A 79 8.48 9.53 0.95
N GLU A 80 9.16 8.94 -0.03
CA GLU A 80 9.16 9.38 -1.42
C GLU A 80 8.08 8.67 -2.24
N SER A 81 7.81 7.39 -1.92
CA SER A 81 6.87 6.56 -2.66
C SER A 81 6.04 5.68 -1.74
N VAL A 82 4.74 5.61 -2.01
CA VAL A 82 3.78 4.73 -1.32
C VAL A 82 3.16 3.79 -2.34
N VAL A 83 3.29 2.49 -2.11
CA VAL A 83 2.60 1.44 -2.85
C VAL A 83 1.47 0.89 -1.99
N THR A 84 0.22 1.01 -2.44
CA THR A 84 -0.94 0.48 -1.71
C THR A 84 -2.15 0.26 -2.60
N HIS A 85 -3.00 -0.69 -2.22
CA HIS A 85 -4.36 -0.76 -2.74
C HIS A 85 -5.27 0.24 -2.01
N LEU A 86 -6.11 0.94 -2.76
CA LEU A 86 -7.05 1.92 -2.21
C LEU A 86 -8.41 1.30 -1.86
N ALA A 87 -8.77 0.15 -2.42
CA ALA A 87 -10.05 -0.51 -2.20
C ALA A 87 -10.37 -0.82 -0.72
N PRO A 88 -9.40 -1.26 0.11
CA PRO A 88 -9.67 -1.51 1.53
C PRO A 88 -9.86 -0.23 2.36
N LEU A 89 -9.49 0.94 1.82
CA LEU A 89 -9.57 2.21 2.52
C LEU A 89 -10.97 2.84 2.36
N SER A 90 -11.46 3.41 3.45
CA SER A 90 -12.62 4.29 3.41
C SER A 90 -12.37 5.48 2.47
N HIS A 91 -13.45 6.11 2.00
CA HIS A 91 -13.35 7.30 1.15
C HIS A 91 -12.53 8.43 1.81
N ALA A 92 -12.70 8.63 3.11
CA ALA A 92 -11.95 9.62 3.88
C ALA A 92 -10.44 9.30 3.90
N GLN A 93 -10.07 8.04 4.17
CA GLN A 93 -8.67 7.61 4.16
C GLN A 93 -8.03 7.74 2.77
N ARG A 94 -8.76 7.35 1.71
CA ARG A 94 -8.27 7.53 0.32
C ARG A 94 -7.95 8.99 0.03
N HIS A 95 -8.87 9.89 0.35
CA HIS A 95 -8.66 11.32 0.15
C HIS A 95 -7.53 11.88 1.00
N GLN A 96 -7.40 11.42 2.25
CA GLN A 96 -6.28 11.80 3.11
C GLN A 96 -4.96 11.38 2.47
N LEU A 97 -4.80 10.11 2.08
CA LEU A 97 -3.56 9.62 1.50
C LEU A 97 -3.21 10.32 0.19
N ILE A 98 -4.18 10.42 -0.73
CA ILE A 98 -3.99 11.10 -2.02
C ILE A 98 -3.59 12.57 -1.80
N GLY A 99 -4.31 13.27 -0.91
CA GLY A 99 -4.05 14.67 -0.60
C GLY A 99 -2.68 14.87 0.05
N THR A 100 -2.32 14.03 1.02
CA THR A 100 -1.02 14.07 1.69
C THR A 100 0.12 13.80 0.72
N CYS A 101 0.04 12.74 -0.11
CA CYS A 101 1.07 12.44 -1.10
C CYS A 101 1.24 13.61 -2.10
N ALA A 102 0.15 14.16 -2.62
CA ALA A 102 0.19 15.30 -3.53
C ALA A 102 0.79 16.55 -2.88
N GLN A 103 0.49 16.81 -1.60
CA GLN A 103 1.00 17.96 -0.86
C GLN A 103 2.51 17.89 -0.66
N VAL A 104 3.05 16.71 -0.36
CA VAL A 104 4.49 16.53 -0.04
C VAL A 104 5.33 16.11 -1.25
N GLY A 105 4.69 15.88 -2.41
CA GLY A 105 5.36 15.44 -3.63
C GLY A 105 5.74 13.96 -3.63
N ALA A 106 5.16 13.14 -2.75
CA ALA A 106 5.38 11.71 -2.73
C ALA A 106 4.57 11.01 -3.84
N GLN A 107 5.15 9.99 -4.46
CA GLN A 107 4.49 9.19 -5.48
C GLN A 107 3.51 8.21 -4.82
N LEU A 108 2.25 8.24 -5.24
CA LEU A 108 1.26 7.22 -4.86
C LEU A 108 1.10 6.22 -6.01
N ILE A 109 1.49 4.99 -5.76
CA ILE A 109 1.42 3.87 -6.70
C ILE A 109 0.29 2.97 -6.24
N THR A 110 -0.76 2.90 -7.04
CA THR A 110 -1.91 2.05 -6.79
C THR A 110 -1.91 0.93 -7.80
N PRO A 111 -1.47 -0.28 -7.43
CA PRO A 111 -1.61 -1.42 -8.33
C PRO A 111 -3.10 -1.60 -8.63
N SER A 112 -3.47 -1.52 -9.89
CA SER A 112 -4.83 -1.87 -10.32
C SER A 112 -5.14 -3.28 -9.82
N ASP A 113 -6.39 -3.54 -9.46
CA ASP A 113 -6.87 -4.91 -9.30
C ASP A 113 -6.43 -5.70 -10.53
N ALA A 114 -5.58 -6.71 -10.35
CA ALA A 114 -5.34 -7.74 -11.35
C ALA A 114 -6.59 -8.64 -11.51
N GLY A 115 -7.78 -8.03 -11.65
CA GLY A 115 -9.07 -8.70 -11.62
C GLY A 115 -10.27 -7.88 -12.10
N ARG A 116 -10.13 -6.59 -12.46
CA ARG A 116 -11.22 -5.82 -13.09
C ARG A 116 -10.77 -5.13 -14.39
N ASN A 117 -10.63 -5.96 -15.42
CA ASN A 117 -10.97 -5.70 -16.84
C ASN A 117 -10.30 -6.76 -17.72
N ARG A 118 -10.86 -7.98 -17.72
CA ARG A 118 -10.79 -8.93 -18.84
C ARG A 118 -12.10 -9.74 -18.87
N GLU A 119 -13.20 -9.03 -19.09
CA GLU A 119 -14.38 -9.58 -19.77
C GLU A 119 -14.67 -8.64 -20.95
N ASP A 120 -13.77 -8.67 -21.92
CA ASP A 120 -14.02 -8.33 -23.32
C ASP A 120 -13.13 -9.31 -24.10
N ASP A 121 -13.67 -10.51 -24.34
CA ASP A 121 -13.40 -11.42 -25.46
C ASP A 121 -13.90 -12.83 -25.08
N PHE A 122 -15.20 -13.09 -25.33
CA PHE A 122 -15.76 -14.15 -26.20
C PHE A 122 -17.27 -14.30 -25.97
#